data_AF-A0A921G932-F1
#
_entry.id   AF-A0A921G932-F1
#
_cell.length_a   1.000
_cell.length_b   1.000
_cell.length_c   1.000
_cell.angle_alpha   90.00
_cell.angle_beta   90.00
_cell.angle_gamma   90.00
#
_symmetry.space_group_name_H-M   'P 1'
#
loop_
_entity.id
_entity.type
_entity.pdbx_description
1 polymer ?
#
loop_
_entity_poly.entity_id
_entity_poly.type
_entity_poly.pdbx_seq_one_letter_code
_entity_poly.pdbx_strand_id
1 'polypeptide(L)'
;MKLNLYNVKNIKDDESIGRCDFKDILLDGLILEDIRNENYPNLKKWLRYQLFQRKDADKILKKSDVILKLEWYKEDVDINKRYLDCIFSMKTYLNMFLKLYNLQATNYAWLLIYFDDVFSNENINKFCNENNVKIKDFNVLFNELEKFAKNTHTLGNYMPVADNKYNQIKGSKWVYNDRIEWFLKDIFNDVNSNYYKWFDNNIEKLDLDGLFDDVDKRIISSELLNFEIHKTNKFTVNDIIKYYQYLRVINKWIEKRTNILINKIII
;
A
#
# COMPACT_ATOMS: atom_id res chain seq x y z
N MET A 1 -23.23 8.65 -16.41
CA MET A 1 -22.71 8.75 -15.03
C MET A 1 -21.86 10.02 -14.95
N LYS A 2 -22.38 11.11 -14.38
CA LYS A 2 -21.63 12.37 -14.25
C LYS A 2 -20.43 12.09 -13.33
N LEU A 3 -19.21 12.19 -13.87
CA LEU A 3 -18.00 12.25 -13.06
C LEU A 3 -18.16 13.48 -12.17
N ASN A 4 -18.56 13.28 -10.91
CA ASN A 4 -18.43 14.34 -9.92
C ASN A 4 -16.98 14.81 -10.01
N LEU A 5 -16.81 16.08 -10.37
CA LEU A 5 -15.57 16.81 -10.21
C LEU A 5 -15.34 16.83 -8.69
N TYR A 6 -14.65 15.80 -8.20
CA TYR A 6 -14.18 15.77 -6.82
C TYR A 6 -13.27 16.98 -6.64
N ASN A 7 -13.86 18.02 -6.05
CA ASN A 7 -13.18 19.23 -5.67
C ASN A 7 -12.57 18.93 -4.29
N VAL A 8 -11.35 18.39 -4.30
CA VAL A 8 -10.58 18.04 -3.10
C VAL A 8 -10.01 19.31 -2.42
N LYS A 9 -10.55 20.49 -2.73
CA LYS A 9 -10.25 21.74 -2.02
C LYS A 9 -10.67 21.73 -0.55
N ASN A 10 -11.40 20.70 -0.11
CA ASN A 10 -11.95 20.59 1.25
C ASN A 10 -11.73 19.19 1.84
N ILE A 11 -10.52 18.61 1.80
CA ILE A 11 -10.23 17.66 2.88
C ILE A 11 -10.12 18.55 4.11
N LYS A 12 -11.04 18.38 5.07
CA LYS A 12 -11.07 19.23 6.26
C LYS A 12 -9.71 19.15 6.95
N ASP A 13 -9.18 20.31 7.31
CA ASP A 13 -7.98 20.45 8.14
C ASP A 13 -8.31 20.01 9.56
N ASP A 14 -8.47 18.69 9.73
CA ASP A 14 -8.65 18.05 11.01
C ASP A 14 -7.74 16.82 11.09
N GLU A 15 -7.61 16.26 12.30
CA GLU A 15 -6.75 15.11 12.57
C GLU A 15 -7.09 13.85 11.75
N SER A 16 -8.22 13.83 11.04
CA SER A 16 -8.64 12.69 10.22
C SER A 16 -7.95 12.64 8.86
N ILE A 17 -7.44 13.76 8.34
CA ILE A 17 -6.94 13.90 6.95
C ILE A 17 -5.92 12.84 6.53
N GLY A 18 -4.98 12.48 7.41
CA GLY A 18 -3.98 11.44 7.14
C GLY A 18 -4.45 10.03 7.49
N ARG A 19 -5.49 9.90 8.32
CA ARG A 19 -6.11 8.63 8.75
C ARG A 19 -7.25 8.19 7.82
N CYS A 20 -7.76 9.08 6.99
CA CYS A 20 -8.74 8.80 5.97
C CYS A 20 -8.18 7.78 4.97
N ASP A 21 -8.89 6.67 4.83
CA ASP A 21 -8.68 5.76 3.73
C ASP A 21 -9.25 6.39 2.46
N PHE A 22 -8.38 6.86 1.54
CA PHE A 22 -8.82 7.53 0.31
C PHE A 22 -9.71 6.65 -0.57
N LYS A 23 -9.73 5.32 -0.36
CA LYS A 23 -10.71 4.44 -1.00
C LYS A 23 -12.14 4.83 -0.65
N ASP A 24 -12.42 5.31 0.56
CA ASP A 24 -13.77 5.72 0.96
C ASP A 24 -14.27 6.90 0.12
N ILE A 25 -13.40 7.85 -0.19
CA ILE A 25 -13.70 8.99 -1.06
C ILE A 25 -13.89 8.52 -2.51
N LEU A 26 -13.03 7.62 -3.00
CA LEU A 26 -13.10 7.13 -4.38
C LEU A 26 -14.32 6.24 -4.61
N LEU A 27 -14.72 5.47 -3.60
CA LEU A 27 -15.89 4.62 -3.62
C LEU A 27 -17.19 5.36 -3.26
N ASP A 28 -17.12 6.65 -2.91
CA ASP A 28 -18.30 7.44 -2.60
C ASP A 28 -19.26 7.48 -3.81
N GLY A 29 -20.55 7.28 -3.55
CA GLY A 29 -21.59 7.12 -4.57
C GLY A 29 -21.62 5.76 -5.31
N LEU A 30 -20.69 4.83 -5.05
CA LEU A 30 -20.85 3.42 -5.45
C LEU A 30 -21.70 2.69 -4.40
N ILE A 31 -23.02 2.78 -4.56
CA ILE A 31 -23.97 1.95 -3.83
C ILE A 31 -23.77 0.51 -4.31
N LEU A 32 -23.07 -0.30 -3.51
CA LEU A 32 -23.13 -1.75 -3.63
C LEU A 32 -24.06 -2.23 -2.52
N GLU A 33 -25.34 -2.38 -2.84
CA GLU A 33 -26.29 -3.07 -1.97
C GLU A 33 -25.75 -4.49 -1.73
N ASP A 34 -25.88 -4.99 -0.48
CA ASP A 34 -25.60 -6.39 -0.11
C ASP A 34 -24.17 -6.93 -0.09
N ILE A 35 -23.12 -6.10 -0.08
CA ILE A 35 -21.72 -6.57 0.05
C ILE A 35 -21.10 -6.22 1.42
N ARG A 36 -21.91 -6.06 2.47
CA ARG A 36 -21.39 -5.84 3.83
C ARG A 36 -20.94 -7.18 4.41
N ASN A 37 -19.71 -7.24 4.92
CA ASN A 37 -19.14 -8.40 5.58
C ASN A 37 -18.53 -7.92 6.90
N GLU A 38 -18.81 -8.65 7.98
CA GLU A 38 -18.44 -8.29 9.34
C GLU A 38 -16.98 -8.61 9.68
N ASN A 39 -16.37 -9.61 9.04
CA ASN A 39 -15.07 -10.13 9.48
C ASN A 39 -13.86 -9.37 8.89
N TYR A 40 -13.88 -9.02 7.60
CA TYR A 40 -12.75 -8.35 6.91
C TYR A 40 -13.19 -7.21 5.97
N PRO A 41 -13.79 -6.13 6.53
CA PRO A 41 -14.38 -5.06 5.74
C PRO A 41 -13.38 -4.28 4.87
N ASN A 42 -12.13 -4.10 5.31
CA ASN A 42 -11.12 -3.33 4.57
C ASN A 42 -10.53 -4.11 3.40
N LEU A 43 -10.32 -5.42 3.54
CA LEU A 43 -9.94 -6.31 2.43
C LEU A 43 -11.01 -6.30 1.34
N LYS A 44 -12.29 -6.43 1.72
CA LYS A 44 -13.41 -6.38 0.76
C LYS A 44 -13.52 -4.99 0.11
N LYS A 45 -13.31 -3.91 0.90
CA LYS A 45 -13.21 -2.53 0.37
C LYS A 45 -12.06 -2.38 -0.64
N TRP A 46 -10.90 -2.95 -0.35
CA TRP A 46 -9.75 -2.94 -1.25
C TRP A 46 -10.05 -3.68 -2.57
N LEU A 47 -10.72 -4.84 -2.53
CA LEU A 47 -11.16 -5.55 -3.73
C LEU A 47 -12.15 -4.73 -4.56
N ARG A 48 -13.16 -4.12 -3.91
CA ARG A 48 -14.11 -3.22 -4.58
C ARG A 48 -13.39 -2.07 -5.28
N TYR A 49 -12.43 -1.45 -4.59
CA TYR A 49 -11.59 -0.42 -5.17
C TYR A 49 -10.83 -0.91 -6.41
N GLN A 50 -10.16 -2.07 -6.34
CA GLN A 50 -9.43 -2.63 -7.48
C GLN A 50 -10.33 -2.93 -8.70
N LEU A 51 -11.59 -3.29 -8.49
CA LEU A 51 -12.52 -3.66 -9.55
C LEU A 51 -13.25 -2.45 -10.16
N PHE A 52 -13.71 -1.53 -9.32
CA PHE A 52 -14.65 -0.50 -9.74
C PHE A 52 -14.02 0.88 -9.89
N GLN A 53 -12.81 1.10 -9.35
CA GLN A 53 -12.11 2.38 -9.47
C GLN A 53 -10.97 2.33 -10.47
N ARG A 54 -11.07 3.21 -11.48
CA ARG A 54 -9.99 3.47 -12.45
C ARG A 54 -9.04 4.58 -12.01
N LYS A 55 -9.35 5.24 -10.89
CA LYS A 55 -8.59 6.36 -10.35
C LYS A 55 -7.83 5.87 -9.12
N ASP A 56 -6.55 6.21 -9.05
CA ASP A 56 -5.75 5.97 -7.86
C ASP A 56 -5.91 7.11 -6.85
N ALA A 57 -5.54 6.89 -5.59
CA ALA A 57 -5.56 7.91 -4.55
C ALA A 57 -4.61 9.07 -4.84
N ASP A 58 -3.63 8.89 -5.74
CA ASP A 58 -2.79 9.98 -6.25
C ASP A 58 -3.62 11.14 -6.82
N LYS A 59 -4.77 10.86 -7.47
CA LYS A 59 -5.66 11.89 -8.04
C LYS A 59 -6.36 12.72 -6.98
N ILE A 60 -6.56 12.17 -5.78
CA ILE A 60 -7.09 12.91 -4.63
C ILE A 60 -5.98 13.82 -4.10
N LEU A 61 -4.83 13.23 -3.77
CA LEU A 61 -3.72 13.96 -3.16
C LEU A 61 -3.20 15.11 -4.04
N LYS A 62 -3.08 14.92 -5.36
CA LYS A 62 -2.62 15.99 -6.29
C LYS A 62 -3.45 17.26 -6.23
N LYS A 63 -4.75 17.13 -5.89
CA LYS A 63 -5.72 18.22 -5.81
C LYS A 63 -5.89 18.76 -4.39
N SER A 64 -5.32 18.09 -3.39
CA SER A 64 -5.35 18.52 -2.01
C SER A 64 -4.25 19.55 -1.74
N ASP A 65 -4.50 20.42 -0.78
CA ASP A 65 -3.55 21.33 -0.14
C ASP A 65 -2.59 20.61 0.82
N VAL A 66 -2.90 19.38 1.25
CA VAL A 66 -2.03 18.53 2.08
C VAL A 66 -0.62 18.44 1.52
N ILE A 67 -0.49 18.23 0.20
CA ILE A 67 0.83 18.09 -0.43
C ILE A 67 1.60 19.42 -0.50
N LEU A 68 0.91 20.56 -0.35
CA LEU A 68 1.54 21.87 -0.26
C LEU A 68 1.98 22.15 1.19
N LYS A 69 1.13 21.82 2.18
CA LYS A 69 1.46 21.92 3.61
C LYS A 69 2.63 21.02 4.02
N LEU A 70 2.71 19.82 3.45
CA LEU A 70 3.87 18.93 3.59
C LEU A 70 5.10 19.37 2.76
N GLU A 71 4.99 20.48 2.04
CA GLU A 71 5.99 21.00 1.11
C GLU A 71 6.41 20.02 0.01
N TRP A 72 5.64 18.94 -0.22
CA TRP A 72 5.94 17.94 -1.24
C TRP A 72 5.99 18.54 -2.65
N TYR A 73 5.18 19.57 -2.90
CA TYR A 73 5.21 20.37 -4.11
C TYR A 73 5.05 21.85 -3.77
N LYS A 74 5.65 22.71 -4.60
CA LYS A 74 5.36 24.15 -4.58
C LYS A 74 4.03 24.44 -5.28
N GLU A 75 3.39 25.54 -4.91
CA GLU A 75 2.07 25.93 -5.43
C GLU A 75 2.06 26.14 -6.94
N ASP A 76 3.15 26.69 -7.49
CA ASP A 76 3.35 26.98 -8.91
C ASP A 76 3.55 25.72 -9.79
N VAL A 77 3.74 24.54 -9.19
CA VAL A 77 3.87 23.29 -9.94
C VAL A 77 2.50 22.84 -10.45
N ASP A 78 2.36 22.78 -11.77
CA ASP A 78 1.19 22.23 -12.47
C ASP A 78 0.79 20.86 -11.91
N ILE A 79 -0.51 20.68 -11.65
CA ILE A 79 -1.07 19.46 -11.08
C ILE A 79 -0.72 18.19 -11.88
N ASN A 80 -0.58 18.30 -13.20
CA ASN A 80 -0.22 17.18 -14.08
C ASN A 80 1.25 16.81 -13.98
N LYS A 81 2.09 17.69 -13.42
CA LYS A 81 3.51 17.46 -13.13
C LYS A 81 3.76 16.98 -11.70
N ARG A 82 2.70 16.81 -10.90
CA ARG A 82 2.78 16.21 -9.56
C ARG A 82 2.67 14.69 -9.72
N TYR A 83 3.73 13.97 -9.34
CA TYR A 83 3.80 12.51 -9.45
C TYR A 83 3.82 11.90 -8.06
N LEU A 84 2.70 11.28 -7.66
CA LEU A 84 2.50 10.63 -6.37
C LEU A 84 2.11 9.17 -6.62
N ASP A 85 2.40 8.30 -5.67
CA ASP A 85 2.00 6.88 -5.69
C ASP A 85 2.28 6.27 -4.30
N CYS A 86 1.87 5.03 -4.12
CA CYS A 86 2.12 4.25 -2.93
C CYS A 86 3.56 3.72 -2.84
N ILE A 87 4.07 3.66 -1.60
CA ILE A 87 5.37 3.09 -1.22
C ILE A 87 5.27 1.56 -1.25
N PHE A 88 4.29 1.02 -0.53
CA PHE A 88 3.98 -0.41 -0.44
C PHE A 88 2.67 -0.76 -1.16
N SER A 89 2.70 -1.82 -1.95
CA SER A 89 1.60 -2.33 -2.76
C SER A 89 1.10 -3.66 -2.21
N MET A 90 -0.20 -3.73 -1.96
CA MET A 90 -0.84 -4.98 -1.54
C MET A 90 -0.92 -6.03 -2.65
N LYS A 91 -1.03 -5.60 -3.91
CA LYS A 91 -1.47 -6.45 -5.02
C LYS A 91 -0.57 -7.66 -5.25
N THR A 92 0.75 -7.49 -5.18
CA THR A 92 1.69 -8.55 -5.55
C THR A 92 1.67 -9.69 -4.55
N TYR A 93 1.98 -9.39 -3.29
CA TYR A 93 2.05 -10.41 -2.24
C TYR A 93 0.68 -11.00 -1.90
N LEU A 94 -0.40 -10.20 -1.99
CA LEU A 94 -1.75 -10.73 -1.86
C LEU A 94 -2.05 -11.76 -2.96
N ASN A 95 -1.76 -11.47 -4.24
CA ASN A 95 -2.00 -12.43 -5.32
C ASN A 95 -1.18 -13.71 -5.17
N MET A 96 0.06 -13.58 -4.70
CA MET A 96 0.91 -14.74 -4.42
C MET A 96 0.31 -15.61 -3.31
N PHE A 97 -0.15 -14.99 -2.22
CA PHE A 97 -0.87 -15.69 -1.15
C PHE A 97 -2.19 -16.32 -1.64
N LEU A 98 -3.00 -15.58 -2.41
CA LEU A 98 -4.26 -16.08 -2.94
C LEU A 98 -4.06 -17.29 -3.86
N LYS A 99 -3.00 -17.33 -4.68
CA LYS A 99 -2.66 -18.52 -5.48
C LYS A 99 -2.38 -19.76 -4.63
N LEU A 100 -1.78 -19.59 -3.45
CA LEU A 100 -1.57 -20.68 -2.51
C LEU A 100 -2.89 -21.09 -1.85
N TYR A 101 -3.68 -20.11 -1.39
CA TYR A 101 -4.88 -20.36 -0.59
C TYR A 101 -6.07 -20.87 -1.42
N ASN A 102 -6.39 -20.17 -2.50
CA ASN A 102 -7.45 -20.53 -3.44
C ASN A 102 -7.16 -19.90 -4.81
N LEU A 103 -6.80 -20.71 -5.80
CA LEU A 103 -6.38 -20.23 -7.11
C LEU A 103 -7.43 -19.33 -7.80
N GLN A 104 -8.72 -19.63 -7.63
CA GLN A 104 -9.82 -18.84 -8.20
C GLN A 104 -9.90 -17.43 -7.58
N ALA A 105 -9.42 -17.26 -6.35
CA ALA A 105 -9.43 -15.98 -5.65
C ALA A 105 -8.54 -14.91 -6.31
N THR A 106 -7.64 -15.29 -7.21
CA THR A 106 -6.90 -14.32 -8.04
C THR A 106 -7.78 -13.56 -9.03
N ASN A 107 -8.97 -14.08 -9.33
CA ASN A 107 -10.02 -13.32 -10.00
C ASN A 107 -10.80 -12.52 -8.94
N TYR A 108 -10.50 -11.22 -8.82
CA TYR A 108 -11.11 -10.38 -7.80
C TYR A 108 -12.62 -10.24 -7.92
N ALA A 109 -13.20 -10.33 -9.12
CA ALA A 109 -14.65 -10.27 -9.27
C ALA A 109 -15.33 -11.51 -8.67
N TRP A 110 -14.75 -12.70 -8.93
CA TRP A 110 -15.19 -13.94 -8.31
C TRP A 110 -14.96 -13.90 -6.79
N LEU A 111 -13.76 -13.49 -6.36
CA LEU A 111 -13.42 -13.39 -4.94
C LEU A 111 -14.37 -12.44 -4.20
N LEU A 112 -14.79 -11.32 -4.81
CA LEU A 112 -15.69 -10.38 -4.16
C LEU A 112 -17.08 -10.99 -3.91
N ILE A 113 -17.58 -11.82 -4.83
CA ILE A 113 -18.88 -12.50 -4.71
C ILE A 113 -18.81 -13.59 -3.64
N TYR A 114 -17.75 -14.40 -3.64
CA TYR A 114 -17.60 -15.56 -2.75
C TYR A 114 -16.72 -15.28 -1.52
N PHE A 115 -16.45 -14.02 -1.21
CA PHE A 115 -15.45 -13.64 -0.20
C PHE A 115 -15.72 -14.29 1.17
N ASP A 116 -16.99 -14.21 1.61
CA ASP A 116 -17.45 -14.72 2.90
C ASP A 116 -17.33 -16.25 3.00
N ASP A 117 -17.64 -16.96 1.92
CA ASP A 117 -17.49 -18.41 1.83
C ASP A 117 -16.01 -18.80 1.80
N VAL A 118 -15.23 -18.19 0.89
CA VAL A 118 -13.80 -18.46 0.70
C VAL A 118 -13.02 -18.28 2.00
N PHE A 119 -13.31 -17.24 2.78
CA PHE A 119 -12.64 -16.95 4.05
C PHE A 119 -13.48 -17.34 5.28
N SER A 120 -14.39 -18.30 5.13
CA SER A 120 -15.13 -18.89 6.25
C SER A 120 -14.23 -19.73 7.16
N ASN A 121 -14.63 -19.89 8.42
CA ASN A 121 -13.90 -20.74 9.37
C ASN A 121 -13.73 -22.18 8.83
N GLU A 122 -14.71 -22.70 8.10
CA GLU A 122 -14.63 -24.04 7.49
C GLU A 122 -13.51 -24.12 6.45
N ASN A 123 -13.48 -23.20 5.48
CA ASN A 123 -12.47 -23.20 4.43
C ASN A 123 -11.07 -22.85 4.96
N ILE A 124 -10.97 -21.96 5.95
CA ILE A 124 -9.71 -21.69 6.66
C ILE A 124 -9.20 -22.94 7.37
N ASN A 125 -10.05 -23.62 8.16
CA ASN A 125 -9.68 -24.84 8.87
C ASN A 125 -9.22 -25.94 7.91
N LYS A 126 -9.94 -26.12 6.79
CA LYS A 126 -9.58 -27.09 5.76
C LYS A 126 -8.19 -26.80 5.19
N PHE A 127 -7.93 -25.57 4.74
CA PHE A 127 -6.63 -25.19 4.22
C PHE A 127 -5.52 -25.42 5.26
N CYS A 128 -5.73 -25.00 6.51
CA CYS A 128 -4.77 -25.17 7.59
C CYS A 128 -4.44 -26.64 7.87
N ASN A 129 -5.45 -27.51 7.92
CA ASN A 129 -5.27 -28.94 8.14
C ASN A 129 -4.53 -29.62 6.98
N GLU A 130 -4.92 -29.34 5.74
CA GLU A 130 -4.30 -29.92 4.53
C GLU A 130 -2.83 -29.51 4.37
N ASN A 131 -2.47 -28.32 4.84
CA ASN A 131 -1.14 -27.72 4.65
C ASN A 131 -0.27 -27.72 5.91
N ASN A 132 -0.73 -28.33 7.01
CA ASN A 132 -0.06 -28.31 8.31
C ASN A 132 0.31 -26.89 8.79
N VAL A 133 -0.58 -25.93 8.53
CA VAL A 133 -0.45 -24.54 8.97
C VAL A 133 -1.25 -24.36 10.25
N LYS A 134 -0.65 -23.75 11.29
CA LYS A 134 -1.40 -23.46 12.52
C LYS A 134 -2.46 -22.40 12.22
N ILE A 135 -3.71 -22.67 12.58
CA ILE A 135 -4.83 -21.74 12.40
C ILE A 135 -4.53 -20.34 12.98
N LYS A 136 -3.83 -20.29 14.12
CA LYS A 136 -3.44 -19.03 14.76
C LYS A 136 -2.55 -18.16 13.85
N ASP A 137 -1.62 -18.77 13.11
CA ASP A 137 -0.65 -18.06 12.27
C ASP A 137 -1.36 -17.55 11.01
N PHE A 138 -2.33 -18.31 10.51
CA PHE A 138 -3.22 -17.90 9.42
C PHE A 138 -4.12 -16.73 9.84
N ASN A 139 -4.76 -16.80 11.02
CA ASN A 139 -5.59 -15.71 11.54
C ASN A 139 -4.77 -14.43 11.76
N VAL A 140 -3.52 -14.56 12.24
CA VAL A 140 -2.61 -13.42 12.34
C VAL A 140 -2.34 -12.81 10.96
N LEU A 141 -2.06 -13.62 9.94
CA LEU A 141 -1.88 -13.12 8.57
C LEU A 141 -3.10 -12.34 8.08
N PHE A 142 -4.32 -12.85 8.28
CA PHE A 142 -5.54 -12.16 7.86
C PHE A 142 -5.75 -10.83 8.58
N ASN A 143 -5.51 -10.78 9.89
CA ASN A 143 -5.62 -9.55 10.64
C ASN A 143 -4.61 -8.49 10.15
N GLU A 144 -3.38 -8.90 9.81
CA GLU A 144 -2.39 -7.98 9.25
C GLU A 144 -2.71 -7.55 7.82
N LEU A 145 -3.29 -8.44 7.00
CA LEU A 145 -3.79 -8.12 5.66
C LEU A 145 -4.96 -7.14 5.72
N GLU A 146 -5.90 -7.32 6.64
CA GLU A 146 -7.03 -6.43 6.89
C GLU A 146 -6.55 -5.04 7.31
N LYS A 147 -5.61 -5.00 8.25
CA LYS A 147 -4.95 -3.76 8.67
C LYS A 147 -4.19 -3.09 7.51
N PHE A 148 -3.49 -3.86 6.69
CA PHE A 148 -2.77 -3.32 5.54
C PHE A 148 -3.71 -2.84 4.42
N ALA A 149 -4.84 -3.51 4.22
CA ALA A 149 -5.88 -3.09 3.28
C ALA A 149 -6.45 -1.72 3.68
N LYS A 150 -6.63 -1.47 4.98
CA LYS A 150 -6.99 -0.14 5.49
C LYS A 150 -5.89 0.87 5.19
N ASN A 151 -4.64 0.53 5.50
CA ASN A 151 -3.49 1.43 5.42
C ASN A 151 -3.00 1.72 3.99
N THR A 152 -3.39 0.92 2.98
CA THR A 152 -2.80 0.99 1.62
C THR A 152 -3.01 2.34 0.93
N HIS A 153 -4.15 3.00 1.16
CA HIS A 153 -4.49 4.29 0.55
C HIS A 153 -4.63 5.40 1.59
N THR A 154 -3.71 5.41 2.55
CA THR A 154 -3.57 6.48 3.54
C THR A 154 -2.38 7.35 3.18
N LEU A 155 -2.33 8.56 3.75
CA LEU A 155 -1.25 9.52 3.50
C LEU A 155 0.14 8.93 3.80
N GLY A 156 0.29 8.17 4.89
CA GLY A 156 1.56 7.57 5.27
C GLY A 156 2.10 6.53 4.29
N ASN A 157 1.27 5.97 3.40
CA ASN A 157 1.73 5.07 2.35
C ASN A 157 2.00 5.78 1.02
N TYR A 158 1.76 7.09 0.88
CA TYR A 158 2.00 7.83 -0.36
C TYR A 158 3.18 8.78 -0.25
N MET A 159 3.87 9.01 -1.37
CA MET A 159 4.93 10.02 -1.47
C MET A 159 5.09 10.55 -2.91
N PRO A 160 5.71 11.73 -3.08
CA PRO A 160 6.25 12.20 -4.36
C PRO A 160 7.25 11.23 -4.95
N VAL A 161 7.41 11.31 -6.27
CA VAL A 161 8.56 10.72 -6.98
C VAL A 161 9.26 11.72 -7.86
N ALA A 162 10.50 11.37 -8.17
CA ALA A 162 11.40 12.11 -9.02
C ALA A 162 10.73 12.55 -10.33
N ASP A 163 10.12 11.62 -11.08
CA ASP A 163 9.46 11.92 -12.36
C ASP A 163 8.49 10.81 -12.82
N ASN A 164 7.90 11.00 -14.00
CA ASN A 164 7.04 10.00 -14.64
C ASN A 164 7.80 8.73 -15.06
N LYS A 165 9.08 8.85 -15.42
CA LYS A 165 9.89 7.72 -15.89
C LYS A 165 10.15 6.74 -14.75
N TYR A 166 10.44 7.25 -13.55
CA TYR A 166 10.44 6.49 -12.31
C TYR A 166 9.16 5.66 -12.18
N ASN A 167 8.01 6.30 -12.34
CA ASN A 167 6.71 5.66 -12.15
C ASN A 167 6.45 4.55 -13.18
N GLN A 168 6.89 4.77 -14.43
CA GLN A 168 6.81 3.76 -15.50
C GLN A 168 7.71 2.55 -15.22
N ILE A 169 8.93 2.77 -14.73
CA ILE A 169 9.88 1.69 -14.43
C ILE A 169 9.34 0.80 -13.31
N LYS A 170 8.81 1.38 -12.21
CA LYS A 170 8.12 0.62 -11.15
C LYS A 170 6.97 -0.23 -11.71
N GLY A 171 6.17 0.35 -12.62
CA GLY A 171 5.06 -0.35 -13.25
C GLY A 171 5.45 -1.52 -14.16
N SER A 172 6.74 -1.64 -14.53
CA SER A 172 7.25 -2.73 -15.35
C SER A 172 7.39 -4.01 -14.50
N LYS A 173 6.43 -4.93 -14.71
CA LYS A 173 6.00 -6.04 -13.84
C LYS A 173 7.02 -7.15 -13.48
N TRP A 174 8.32 -6.99 -13.69
CA TRP A 174 9.24 -8.14 -13.67
C TRP A 174 10.39 -8.03 -12.67
N VAL A 175 10.59 -6.89 -12.02
CA VAL A 175 11.82 -6.66 -11.24
C VAL A 175 11.57 -6.19 -9.81
N TYR A 176 10.48 -5.46 -9.53
CA TYR A 176 10.21 -4.84 -8.22
C TYR A 176 8.75 -5.00 -7.81
N ASN A 177 8.50 -5.41 -6.57
CA ASN A 177 7.14 -5.50 -6.04
C ASN A 177 6.70 -4.19 -5.39
N ASP A 178 7.65 -3.47 -4.77
CA ASP A 178 7.43 -2.19 -4.10
C ASP A 178 8.45 -1.12 -4.49
N ARG A 179 8.12 0.16 -4.25
CA ARG A 179 9.01 1.29 -4.58
C ARG A 179 10.30 1.25 -3.78
N ILE A 180 10.19 0.82 -2.53
CA ILE A 180 11.34 0.70 -1.66
C ILE A 180 12.29 -0.37 -2.17
N GLU A 181 11.80 -1.45 -2.79
CA GLU A 181 12.64 -2.50 -3.39
C GLU A 181 13.38 -2.00 -4.63
N TRP A 182 12.76 -1.13 -5.44
CA TRP A 182 13.45 -0.48 -6.55
C TRP A 182 14.51 0.51 -6.06
N PHE A 183 14.13 1.33 -5.08
CA PHE A 183 15.02 2.23 -4.37
C PHE A 183 16.22 1.48 -3.76
N LEU A 184 15.99 0.27 -3.28
CA LEU A 184 17.00 -0.60 -2.70
C LEU A 184 17.99 -1.17 -3.72
N LYS A 185 17.49 -1.73 -4.82
CA LYS A 185 18.29 -2.60 -5.69
C LYS A 185 19.02 -1.85 -6.81
N ASP A 186 18.42 -0.81 -7.36
CA ASP A 186 18.98 -0.08 -8.50
C ASP A 186 19.66 1.22 -8.08
N ILE A 187 19.21 1.84 -6.99
CA ILE A 187 19.65 3.18 -6.60
C ILE A 187 20.86 3.13 -5.65
N PHE A 188 20.94 2.20 -4.70
CA PHE A 188 22.16 2.03 -3.86
C PHE A 188 23.33 1.36 -4.58
N ASN A 189 23.07 0.65 -5.68
CA ASN A 189 24.12 0.07 -6.51
C ASN A 189 24.66 1.07 -7.56
N ASP A 190 23.93 2.16 -7.83
CA ASP A 190 24.37 3.27 -8.70
C ASP A 190 24.13 4.63 -8.01
N VAL A 191 25.03 4.96 -7.09
CA VAL A 191 25.07 6.24 -6.36
C VAL A 191 25.18 7.47 -7.27
N ASN A 192 25.55 7.28 -8.54
CA ASN A 192 25.62 8.36 -9.52
C ASN A 192 24.28 8.60 -10.25
N SER A 193 23.31 7.69 -10.11
CA SER A 193 21.99 7.83 -10.71
C SER A 193 21.27 9.09 -10.21
N ASN A 194 20.54 9.74 -11.10
CA ASN A 194 19.74 10.93 -10.74
C ASN A 194 18.68 10.62 -9.69
N TYR A 195 18.20 9.37 -9.64
CA TYR A 195 17.21 8.94 -8.67
C TYR A 195 17.82 8.75 -7.26
N TYR A 196 19.06 8.26 -7.16
CA TYR A 196 19.79 8.24 -5.88
C TYR A 196 19.86 9.63 -5.25
N LYS A 197 20.37 10.59 -6.03
CA LYS A 197 20.52 11.98 -5.59
C LYS A 197 19.18 12.62 -5.23
N TRP A 198 18.12 12.31 -5.99
CA TRP A 198 16.79 12.81 -5.67
C TRP A 198 16.32 12.29 -4.31
N PHE A 199 16.43 10.99 -4.05
CA PHE A 199 16.02 10.43 -2.76
C PHE A 199 16.88 10.93 -1.61
N ASP A 200 18.20 11.05 -1.81
CA ASP A 200 19.11 11.67 -0.84
C ASP A 200 18.58 13.01 -0.33
N ASN A 201 18.26 13.87 -1.29
CA ASN A 201 17.82 15.22 -1.01
C ASN A 201 16.39 15.29 -0.43
N ASN A 202 15.65 14.18 -0.39
CA ASN A 202 14.24 14.17 -0.01
C ASN A 202 13.91 13.18 1.12
N ILE A 203 14.84 12.33 1.58
CA ILE A 203 14.53 11.24 2.51
C ILE A 203 13.94 11.73 3.84
N GLU A 204 14.57 12.74 4.44
CA GLU A 204 14.13 13.38 5.68
C GLU A 204 12.81 14.14 5.46
N LYS A 205 12.74 14.90 4.37
CA LYS A 205 11.54 15.66 3.98
C LYS A 205 10.32 14.76 3.79
N LEU A 206 10.53 13.55 3.29
CA LEU A 206 9.49 12.57 3.04
C LEU A 206 9.22 11.67 4.26
N ASP A 207 9.91 11.87 5.38
CA ASP A 207 9.82 11.05 6.59
C ASP A 207 10.06 9.56 6.31
N LEU A 208 11.04 9.27 5.46
CA LEU A 208 11.40 7.91 5.09
C LEU A 208 12.48 7.31 5.99
N ASP A 209 13.18 8.12 6.79
CA ASP A 209 14.31 7.70 7.64
C ASP A 209 13.98 6.52 8.56
N GLY A 210 12.73 6.41 9.02
CA GLY A 210 12.28 5.29 9.83
C GLY A 210 12.30 3.91 9.14
N LEU A 211 12.60 3.87 7.84
CA LEU A 211 12.86 2.64 7.08
C LEU A 211 14.34 2.24 7.07
N PHE A 212 15.23 3.16 7.47
CA PHE A 212 16.67 3.04 7.35
C PHE A 212 17.34 3.00 8.73
N ASP A 213 18.35 2.15 8.87
CA ASP A 213 19.10 1.99 10.13
C ASP A 213 20.20 3.06 10.29
N ASP A 214 20.67 3.64 9.18
CA ASP A 214 21.68 4.71 9.12
C ASP A 214 21.33 5.61 7.93
N VAL A 215 21.07 6.90 8.15
CA VAL A 215 20.66 7.85 7.08
C VAL A 215 21.84 8.22 6.17
N ASP A 216 23.06 8.24 6.69
CA ASP A 216 24.27 8.52 5.90
C ASP A 216 24.66 7.31 5.02
N LYS A 217 24.38 6.09 5.51
CA LYS A 217 24.64 4.82 4.78
C LYS A 217 23.42 4.21 4.08
N ARG A 218 22.22 4.75 4.35
CA ARG A 218 20.89 4.35 3.86
C ARG A 218 20.71 2.84 3.70
N ILE A 219 21.01 2.12 4.77
CA ILE A 219 20.76 0.69 4.89
C ILE A 219 19.32 0.50 5.35
N ILE A 220 18.51 -0.30 4.66
CA ILE A 220 17.14 -0.58 5.11
C ILE A 220 17.14 -1.56 6.25
N SER A 221 16.23 -1.31 7.19
CA SER A 221 16.02 -2.16 8.34
C SER A 221 15.95 -3.62 7.93
N SER A 222 16.76 -4.45 8.60
CA SER A 222 16.79 -5.91 8.39
C SER A 222 15.40 -6.54 8.44
N GLU A 223 14.45 -5.94 9.18
CA GLU A 223 13.05 -6.35 9.26
C GLU A 223 12.32 -6.34 7.91
N LEU A 224 12.64 -5.40 7.00
CA LEU A 224 12.05 -5.31 5.66
C LEU A 224 12.82 -6.16 4.63
N LEU A 225 14.16 -6.19 4.72
CA LEU A 225 15.02 -6.90 3.75
C LEU A 225 14.97 -8.43 3.88
N ASN A 226 14.68 -8.97 5.06
CA ASN A 226 14.60 -10.41 5.28
C ASN A 226 13.42 -11.09 4.55
N PHE A 227 12.48 -10.30 4.00
CA PHE A 227 11.34 -10.80 3.25
C PHE A 227 11.64 -10.91 1.73
N GLU A 228 12.35 -11.97 1.33
CA GLU A 228 12.82 -12.15 -0.06
C GLU A 228 11.91 -13.00 -0.97
N ILE A 229 10.59 -12.94 -0.80
CA ILE A 229 9.65 -13.76 -1.61
C ILE A 229 9.68 -13.38 -3.11
N HIS A 230 10.12 -12.15 -3.42
CA HIS A 230 10.22 -11.63 -4.78
C HIS A 230 11.20 -12.39 -5.68
N LYS A 231 12.19 -13.11 -5.12
CA LYS A 231 13.20 -13.83 -5.92
C LYS A 231 12.68 -15.14 -6.50
N THR A 232 11.65 -15.75 -5.90
CA THR A 232 11.19 -17.10 -6.26
C THR A 232 9.87 -17.11 -7.04
N ASN A 233 9.15 -15.98 -7.08
CA ASN A 233 7.79 -15.85 -7.66
C ASN A 233 6.79 -16.92 -7.15
N LYS A 234 7.10 -17.59 -6.03
CA LYS A 234 6.31 -18.68 -5.49
C LYS A 234 6.16 -18.50 -3.98
N PHE A 235 4.91 -18.38 -3.54
CA PHE A 235 4.54 -18.34 -2.13
C PHE A 235 4.27 -19.76 -1.66
N THR A 236 4.85 -20.14 -0.53
CA THR A 236 4.70 -21.46 0.08
C THR A 236 4.11 -21.34 1.48
N VAL A 237 3.72 -22.47 2.07
CA VAL A 237 3.19 -22.51 3.44
C VAL A 237 4.19 -21.97 4.47
N ASN A 238 5.49 -22.14 4.23
CA ASN A 238 6.56 -21.63 5.09
C ASN A 238 6.67 -20.10 5.07
N ASP A 239 6.07 -19.45 4.08
CA ASP A 239 6.13 -18.02 3.88
C ASP A 239 5.03 -17.25 4.60
N ILE A 240 3.99 -17.93 5.10
CA ILE A 240 2.87 -17.33 5.84
C ILE A 240 3.40 -16.52 7.05
N ILE A 241 4.32 -17.11 7.82
CA ILE A 241 4.89 -16.47 9.00
C ILE A 241 5.70 -15.23 8.63
N LYS A 242 6.60 -15.38 7.66
CA LYS A 242 7.43 -14.29 7.16
C LYS A 242 6.56 -13.15 6.62
N TYR A 243 5.47 -13.49 5.95
CA TYR A 243 4.59 -12.50 5.33
C TYR A 243 3.83 -11.68 6.36
N TYR A 244 3.22 -12.30 7.38
CA TYR A 244 2.57 -11.50 8.41
C TYR A 244 3.56 -10.69 9.24
N GLN A 245 4.80 -11.18 9.44
CA GLN A 245 5.86 -10.42 10.12
C GLN A 245 6.23 -9.17 9.32
N TYR A 246 6.42 -9.32 8.01
CA TYR A 246 6.64 -8.21 7.10
C TYR A 246 5.46 -7.20 7.11
N LEU A 247 4.21 -7.68 7.04
CA LEU A 247 3.03 -6.82 7.11
C LEU A 247 2.95 -6.05 8.44
N ARG A 248 3.33 -6.66 9.57
CA ARG A 248 3.40 -5.97 10.87
C ARG A 248 4.33 -4.77 10.84
N VAL A 249 5.52 -4.95 10.28
CA VAL A 249 6.54 -3.91 10.15
C VAL A 249 6.01 -2.78 9.29
N ILE A 250 5.46 -3.11 8.12
CA ILE A 250 4.87 -2.12 7.20
C ILE A 250 3.70 -1.39 7.81
N ASN A 251 2.75 -2.09 8.43
CA ASN A 251 1.59 -1.48 9.06
C ASN A 251 2.02 -0.49 10.14
N LYS A 252 2.92 -0.91 11.04
CA LYS A 252 3.46 -0.05 12.10
C LYS A 252 4.17 1.17 11.52
N TRP A 253 4.93 0.99 10.45
CA TRP A 253 5.64 2.08 9.80
C TRP A 253 4.69 3.08 9.13
N ILE A 254 3.72 2.61 8.33
CA ILE A 254 2.73 3.47 7.67
C ILE A 254 1.95 4.28 8.71
N GLU A 255 1.54 3.66 9.81
CA GLU A 255 0.82 4.33 10.89
C GLU A 255 1.67 5.39 11.59
N LYS A 256 2.94 5.06 11.90
CA LYS A 256 3.89 6.01 12.48
C LYS A 256 4.11 7.21 11.55
N ARG A 257 4.40 6.96 10.27
CA ARG A 257 4.60 8.01 9.26
C ARG A 257 3.34 8.84 9.08
N THR A 258 2.16 8.21 9.04
CA THR A 258 0.88 8.93 8.98
C THR A 258 0.76 9.94 10.12
N ASN A 259 1.04 9.54 11.35
CA ASN A 259 0.97 10.46 12.50
C ASN A 259 2.00 11.61 12.39
N ILE A 260 3.22 11.32 11.92
CA ILE A 260 4.25 12.36 11.71
C ILE A 260 3.76 13.39 10.67
N LEU A 261 3.25 12.92 9.53
CA LEU A 261 2.78 13.79 8.45
C LEU A 261 1.56 14.62 8.89
N ILE A 262 0.63 14.04 9.64
CA ILE A 262 -0.50 14.79 10.20
C ILE A 262 -0.02 15.91 11.11
N ASN A 263 0.96 15.65 11.98
CA ASN A 263 1.51 16.69 12.86
C ASN A 263 2.14 17.83 12.07
N LYS A 264 2.78 17.56 10.93
CA LYS A 264 3.33 18.59 10.04
C LYS A 264 2.26 19.43 9.32
N ILE A 265 1.03 18.93 9.21
CA ILE A 265 -0.07 19.62 8.52
C ILE A 265 -0.85 20.54 9.48
N ILE A 266 -0.95 20.16 10.76
CA ILE A 266 -1.78 20.85 11.76
C ILE A 266 -1.04 22.03 12.41
N ILE A 267 0.30 22.03 12.38
CA ILE A 267 1.16 23.12 12.87
C ILE A 267 1.25 24.23 11.81
#